data_AF-A0A0D2B257-F1
#
_entry.id   AF-A0A0D2B257-F1
#
_cell.length_a   1.000
_cell.length_b   1.000
_cell.length_c   1.000
_cell.angle_alpha   90.00
_cell.angle_beta   90.00
_cell.angle_gamma   90.00
#
_symmetry.space_group_name_H-M   'P 1'
#
loop_
_entity.id
_entity.type
_entity.pdbx_description
1 polymer ?
#
loop_
_entity_poly.entity_id
_entity_poly.type
_entity_poly.pdbx_seq_one_letter_code
_entity_poly.pdbx_strand_id
1 'polypeptide(L)'
;MWSDAPSYLEPPQVDAGKEFVQIFVGKQTRPTYCHKALICACSRFFTCAFLGTFREGQENKMNLPEEETRLFEILLEWLYERPLSLDSYMRDFSVEADELWLDVFYMAHRLAVDKLCAVALYELHDMFDGYAPAVAPSTGFIDKMYATDLLPQLREYVIKHTAFWDVQDRFLQVDHLRLQDSPATHPLFRAGLYAANAEYRTLRSVRVLSLRGATNNTISHPEDFCRVWGKDWAKNRCDGRCFVSKETLIDLEHVYPH
;
A
#
# COMPACT_ATOMS: atom_id res chain seq x y z
N MET A 1 13.76 -7.36 -5.36
CA MET A 1 15.04 -6.64 -5.13
C MET A 1 14.80 -5.68 -3.97
N TRP A 2 14.98 -6.14 -2.72
CA TRP A 2 14.56 -5.43 -1.48
C TRP A 2 15.73 -4.69 -0.78
N SER A 3 16.78 -4.35 -1.52
CA SER A 3 18.03 -3.80 -0.96
C SER A 3 17.91 -2.34 -0.45
N ASP A 4 16.87 -1.62 -0.88
CA ASP A 4 16.70 -0.18 -0.63
C ASP A 4 15.46 0.15 0.23
N ALA A 5 14.85 -0.86 0.87
CA ALA A 5 13.72 -0.62 1.77
C ALA A 5 14.18 0.23 2.97
N PRO A 6 13.45 1.30 3.34
CA PRO A 6 13.84 2.15 4.45
C PRO A 6 13.99 1.39 5.77
N SER A 7 15.03 1.72 6.55
CA SER A 7 15.33 1.03 7.82
C SER A 7 14.20 1.09 8.86
N TYR A 8 13.26 2.04 8.76
CA TYR A 8 12.11 2.13 9.66
C TYR A 8 11.07 1.01 9.43
N LEU A 9 11.06 0.39 8.23
CA LEU A 9 10.19 -0.74 7.89
C LEU A 9 10.69 -2.09 8.42
N GLU A 10 11.88 -2.11 9.00
CA GLU A 10 12.50 -3.32 9.52
C GLU A 10 11.80 -3.81 10.79
N PRO A 11 11.70 -5.15 10.98
CA PRO A 11 11.11 -5.72 12.18
C PRO A 11 11.88 -5.28 13.45
N PRO A 12 11.25 -5.34 14.63
CA PRO A 12 11.92 -5.02 15.89
C PRO A 12 13.21 -5.84 16.07
N GLN A 13 14.29 -5.15 16.40
CA GLN A 13 15.59 -5.78 16.65
C GLN A 13 15.72 -6.06 18.14
N VAL A 14 15.04 -7.10 18.62
CA VAL A 14 15.10 -7.55 20.02
C VAL A 14 15.66 -8.97 20.10
N ASP A 15 16.31 -9.31 21.21
CA ASP A 15 16.70 -10.70 21.47
C ASP A 15 15.44 -11.56 21.57
N ALA A 16 15.39 -12.62 20.77
CA ALA A 16 14.26 -13.52 20.71
C ALA A 16 14.03 -14.25 22.04
N GLY A 17 15.08 -14.42 22.84
CA GLY A 17 15.02 -15.13 24.10
C GLY A 17 14.73 -16.63 23.92
N LYS A 18 14.21 -17.27 24.98
CA LYS A 18 13.95 -18.72 25.01
C LYS A 18 12.47 -19.09 25.14
N GLU A 19 11.60 -18.10 25.33
CA GLU A 19 10.17 -18.32 25.54
C GLU A 19 9.44 -18.34 24.20
N PHE A 20 8.54 -19.31 24.06
CA PHE A 20 7.70 -19.46 22.88
C PHE A 20 6.22 -19.39 23.26
N VAL A 21 5.41 -18.87 22.33
CA VAL A 21 3.95 -18.88 22.41
C VAL A 21 3.36 -19.74 21.30
N GLN A 22 2.16 -20.27 21.55
CA GLN A 22 1.39 -21.06 20.57
C GLN A 22 0.23 -20.23 20.06
N ILE A 23 0.14 -20.05 18.75
CA ILE A 23 -0.90 -19.25 18.12
C ILE A 23 -1.69 -20.15 17.16
N PHE A 24 -2.99 -20.30 17.42
CA PHE A 24 -3.90 -21.04 16.55
C PHE A 24 -4.59 -20.04 15.62
N VAL A 25 -4.30 -20.12 14.32
CA VAL A 25 -4.77 -19.15 13.33
C VAL A 25 -5.85 -19.74 12.44
N GLY A 26 -6.96 -19.02 12.28
CA GLY A 26 -8.09 -19.41 11.46
C GLY A 26 -8.69 -20.75 11.90
N LYS A 27 -8.92 -21.64 10.93
CA LYS A 27 -9.49 -22.98 11.16
C LYS A 27 -8.42 -24.06 11.40
N GLN A 28 -7.15 -23.68 11.59
CA GLN A 28 -6.09 -24.66 11.76
C GLN A 28 -6.17 -25.34 13.13
N THR A 29 -5.94 -26.65 13.11
CA THR A 29 -5.84 -27.47 14.32
C THR A 29 -4.43 -27.47 14.90
N ARG A 30 -3.42 -27.15 14.09
CA ARG A 30 -2.02 -27.08 14.52
C ARG A 30 -1.65 -25.64 14.87
N PRO A 31 -1.02 -25.41 16.03
CA PRO A 31 -0.55 -24.08 16.37
C PRO A 31 0.76 -23.76 15.65
N THR A 32 0.93 -22.48 15.35
CA THR A 32 2.22 -21.91 14.96
C THR A 32 2.97 -21.47 16.22
N TYR A 33 4.28 -21.66 16.23
CA TYR A 33 5.15 -21.30 17.34
C TYR A 33 6.01 -20.11 16.96
N CYS A 34 6.06 -19.10 17.83
CA CYS A 34 6.98 -17.97 17.67
C CYS A 34 7.53 -17.51 19.01
N HIS A 35 8.64 -16.76 18.98
CA HIS A 35 9.28 -16.24 20.18
C HIS A 35 8.42 -15.15 20.80
N LYS A 36 8.14 -15.31 22.09
CA LYS A 36 7.30 -14.40 22.87
C LYS A 36 7.82 -12.97 22.83
N ALA A 37 9.14 -12.80 22.98
CA ALA A 37 9.78 -11.49 22.96
C ALA A 37 9.62 -10.78 21.60
N LEU A 38 9.82 -11.50 20.49
CA LEU A 38 9.70 -10.94 19.14
C LEU A 38 8.26 -10.49 18.84
N ILE A 39 7.29 -11.37 19.09
CA ILE A 39 5.88 -11.08 18.75
C ILE A 39 5.28 -9.98 19.64
N CYS A 40 5.71 -9.89 20.91
CA CYS A 40 5.31 -8.78 21.76
C CYS A 40 5.99 -7.48 21.33
N ALA A 41 7.28 -7.51 20.98
CA ALA A 41 7.99 -6.31 20.55
C ALA A 41 7.42 -5.70 19.26
N CYS A 42 6.78 -6.50 18.39
CA CYS A 42 6.17 -5.99 17.15
C CYS A 42 4.72 -5.53 17.32
N SER A 43 4.04 -5.91 18.40
CA SER A 43 2.59 -5.72 18.54
C SER A 43 2.16 -5.41 19.97
N ARG A 44 1.42 -4.32 20.11
CA ARG A 44 0.78 -3.97 21.38
C ARG A 44 -0.32 -4.96 21.76
N PHE A 45 -1.02 -5.53 20.78
CA PHE A 45 -2.03 -6.55 20.99
C PHE A 45 -1.42 -7.80 21.66
N PHE A 46 -0.35 -8.35 21.09
CA PHE A 46 0.33 -9.52 21.66
C PHE A 46 1.02 -9.20 23.00
N THR A 47 1.57 -7.99 23.16
CA THR A 47 2.10 -7.51 24.44
C THR A 47 1.05 -7.57 25.54
N CYS A 48 -0.12 -6.98 25.31
CA CYS A 48 -1.21 -6.96 26.29
C CYS A 48 -1.70 -8.37 26.62
N ALA A 49 -1.77 -9.27 25.64
CA ALA A 49 -2.25 -10.63 25.85
C ALA A 49 -1.24 -11.52 26.59
N PHE A 50 0.04 -11.49 26.20
CA PHE A 50 1.03 -12.44 26.71
C PHE A 50 1.83 -11.94 27.92
N LEU A 51 1.96 -10.63 28.11
CA LEU A 51 2.62 -10.03 29.28
C LEU A 51 1.60 -9.55 30.34
N GLY A 52 0.31 -9.60 30.02
CA GLY A 52 -0.76 -9.28 30.96
C GLY A 52 -1.10 -10.44 31.92
N THR A 53 -2.14 -10.22 32.72
CA THR A 53 -2.68 -11.22 33.66
C THR A 53 -3.74 -12.14 33.04
N PHE A 54 -3.95 -12.05 31.73
CA PHE A 54 -4.94 -12.83 31.02
C PHE A 54 -4.51 -14.30 30.87
N ARG A 55 -5.48 -15.15 30.52
CA ARG A 55 -5.27 -16.59 30.37
C ARG A 55 -4.21 -16.89 29.31
N GLU A 56 -4.18 -16.09 28.26
CA GLU A 56 -3.23 -16.16 27.15
C GLU A 56 -1.79 -16.05 27.64
N GLY A 57 -1.52 -15.12 28.57
CA GLY A 57 -0.21 -14.94 29.19
C GLY A 57 0.19 -16.07 30.14
N GLN A 58 -0.78 -16.67 30.84
CA GLN A 58 -0.53 -17.81 31.73
C GLN A 58 -0.28 -19.11 30.96
N GLU A 59 -1.03 -19.32 29.87
CA GLU A 59 -0.93 -20.54 29.06
C GLU A 59 0.13 -20.43 27.95
N ASN A 60 0.58 -19.21 27.63
CA ASN A 60 1.35 -18.89 26.42
C ASN A 60 0.66 -19.41 25.14
N LYS A 61 -0.67 -19.27 25.08
CA LYS A 61 -1.52 -19.72 23.97
C LYS A 61 -2.51 -18.65 23.57
N MET A 62 -2.77 -18.51 22.27
CA MET A 62 -3.77 -17.60 21.75
C MET A 62 -4.49 -18.20 20.54
N ASN A 63 -5.80 -17.93 20.43
CA ASN A 63 -6.59 -18.29 19.26
C ASN A 63 -6.97 -17.02 18.47
N LEU A 64 -6.73 -17.04 17.16
CA LEU A 64 -7.04 -15.98 16.20
C LEU A 64 -7.95 -16.55 15.10
N PRO A 65 -9.23 -16.81 15.39
CA PRO A 65 -10.13 -17.51 14.46
C PRO A 65 -10.52 -16.68 13.23
N GLU A 66 -10.44 -15.36 13.34
CA GLU A 66 -10.76 -14.41 12.26
C GLU A 66 -9.59 -14.20 11.30
N GLU A 67 -8.38 -14.57 11.71
CA GLU A 67 -7.18 -14.37 10.91
C GLU A 67 -6.94 -15.53 9.94
N GLU A 68 -6.41 -15.20 8.77
CA GLU A 68 -6.03 -16.19 7.78
C GLU A 68 -4.60 -16.66 8.06
N THR A 69 -4.38 -17.99 8.04
CA THR A 69 -3.07 -18.54 8.37
C THR A 69 -1.97 -18.01 7.46
N ARG A 70 -2.24 -17.88 6.17
CA ARG A 70 -1.23 -17.45 5.20
C ARG A 70 -0.79 -15.99 5.41
N LEU A 71 -1.73 -15.11 5.76
CA LEU A 71 -1.39 -13.73 6.12
C LEU A 71 -0.55 -13.70 7.40
N PHE A 72 -0.90 -14.55 8.37
CA PHE A 72 -0.13 -14.66 9.61
C PHE A 72 1.28 -15.24 9.38
N GLU A 73 1.44 -16.15 8.43
CA GLU A 73 2.75 -16.65 7.99
C GLU A 73 3.60 -15.51 7.42
N ILE A 74 3.04 -14.61 6.61
CA ILE A 74 3.74 -13.39 6.13
C ILE A 74 4.21 -12.53 7.31
N LEU A 75 3.39 -12.34 8.34
CA LEU A 75 3.80 -11.62 9.56
C LEU A 75 5.01 -12.30 10.22
N LEU A 76 5.02 -13.63 10.34
CA LEU A 76 6.14 -14.35 10.94
C LEU A 76 7.38 -14.31 10.05
N GLU A 77 7.24 -14.50 8.75
CA GLU A 77 8.35 -14.42 7.81
C GLU A 77 8.96 -13.02 7.82
N TRP A 78 8.15 -11.95 7.84
CA TRP A 78 8.65 -10.59 8.04
C TRP A 78 9.35 -10.39 9.40
N LEU A 79 8.85 -11.05 10.45
CA LEU A 79 9.40 -10.93 11.80
C LEU A 79 10.75 -11.65 11.96
N TYR A 80 10.95 -12.76 11.25
CA TYR A 80 12.13 -13.63 11.38
C TYR A 80 13.15 -13.47 10.25
N GLU A 81 12.70 -13.18 9.03
CA GLU A 81 13.54 -13.15 7.83
C GLU A 81 13.70 -11.72 7.31
N ARG A 82 14.87 -11.47 6.72
CA ARG A 82 15.07 -10.36 5.80
C ARG A 82 15.59 -10.92 4.48
N PRO A 83 15.01 -10.57 3.31
CA PRO A 83 13.76 -9.84 3.02
C PRO A 83 12.59 -10.75 2.59
N LEU A 84 11.36 -10.22 2.63
CA LEU A 84 10.16 -10.88 2.09
C LEU A 84 10.31 -11.12 0.57
N SER A 85 10.22 -12.38 0.12
CA SER A 85 10.27 -12.72 -1.30
C SER A 85 8.86 -12.78 -1.88
N LEU A 86 8.36 -11.67 -2.45
CA LEU A 86 7.05 -11.59 -3.14
C LEU A 86 6.78 -12.75 -4.11
N ASP A 87 7.82 -13.24 -4.78
CA ASP A 87 7.73 -14.33 -5.76
C ASP A 87 7.34 -15.69 -5.15
N SER A 88 7.48 -15.90 -3.84
CA SER A 88 6.96 -17.11 -3.18
C SER A 88 5.46 -16.98 -2.96
N TYR A 89 5.01 -15.84 -2.40
CA TYR A 89 3.61 -15.64 -2.04
C TYR A 89 2.69 -15.54 -3.26
N MET A 90 3.07 -14.80 -4.31
CA MET A 90 2.17 -14.61 -5.47
C MET A 90 1.77 -15.93 -6.16
N ARG A 91 2.62 -16.97 -6.10
CA ARG A 91 2.30 -18.29 -6.66
C ARG A 91 1.25 -19.05 -5.85
N ASP A 92 1.18 -18.81 -4.55
CA ASP A 92 0.35 -19.59 -3.62
C ASP A 92 -1.03 -18.97 -3.38
N PHE A 93 -1.17 -17.64 -3.53
CA PHE A 93 -2.42 -16.96 -3.23
C PHE A 93 -3.42 -16.94 -4.39
N SER A 94 -3.00 -17.11 -5.65
CA SER A 94 -3.90 -16.92 -6.82
C SER A 94 -4.67 -15.57 -6.79
N VAL A 95 -4.17 -14.58 -6.04
CA VAL A 95 -4.74 -13.23 -5.92
C VAL A 95 -3.77 -12.22 -6.52
N GLU A 96 -4.32 -11.07 -6.90
CA GLU A 96 -3.53 -9.95 -7.38
C GLU A 96 -2.66 -9.37 -6.26
N ALA A 97 -1.49 -8.84 -6.63
CA ALA A 97 -0.51 -8.39 -5.64
C ALA A 97 -1.02 -7.21 -4.78
N ASP A 98 -1.85 -6.33 -5.35
CA ASP A 98 -2.46 -5.22 -4.63
C ASP A 98 -3.47 -5.70 -3.59
N GLU A 99 -4.29 -6.71 -3.93
CA GLU A 99 -5.19 -7.36 -2.98
C GLU A 99 -4.43 -7.99 -1.81
N LEU A 100 -3.34 -8.71 -2.11
CA LEU A 100 -2.53 -9.35 -1.08
C LEU A 100 -2.01 -8.31 -0.07
N TRP A 101 -1.41 -7.23 -0.55
CA TRP A 101 -0.87 -6.21 0.35
C TRP A 101 -1.95 -5.46 1.12
N LEU A 102 -3.13 -5.27 0.54
CA LEU A 102 -4.27 -4.71 1.28
C LEU A 102 -4.75 -5.66 2.39
N ASP A 103 -4.79 -6.97 2.14
CA ASP A 103 -5.14 -7.96 3.14
C ASP A 103 -4.09 -8.03 4.28
N VAL A 104 -2.80 -7.95 3.93
CA VAL A 104 -1.70 -7.84 4.91
C VAL A 104 -1.87 -6.58 5.76
N PHE A 105 -2.20 -5.44 5.15
CA PHE A 105 -2.48 -4.20 5.89
C PHE A 105 -3.62 -4.39 6.89
N TYR A 106 -4.75 -4.98 6.48
CA TYR A 106 -5.89 -5.16 7.37
C TYR A 106 -5.61 -6.11 8.53
N MET A 107 -4.90 -7.21 8.29
CA MET A 107 -4.44 -8.10 9.36
C MET A 107 -3.50 -7.36 10.31
N ALA A 108 -2.47 -6.69 9.78
CA ALA A 108 -1.50 -5.96 10.59
C ALA A 108 -2.18 -4.89 11.45
N HIS A 109 -3.18 -4.20 10.90
CA HIS A 109 -3.96 -3.20 11.62
C HIS A 109 -4.77 -3.82 12.77
N ARG A 110 -5.50 -4.92 12.52
CA ARG A 110 -6.25 -5.64 13.57
C ARG A 110 -5.34 -6.16 14.68
N LEU A 111 -4.18 -6.67 14.32
CA LEU A 111 -3.17 -7.19 15.25
C LEU A 111 -2.25 -6.10 15.83
N ALA A 112 -2.50 -4.82 15.53
CA ALA A 112 -1.70 -3.67 15.98
C ALA A 112 -0.19 -3.85 15.74
N VAL A 113 0.18 -4.25 14.51
CA VAL A 113 1.57 -4.39 14.03
C VAL A 113 1.91 -3.21 13.11
N ASP A 114 2.16 -2.05 13.72
CA ASP A 114 2.24 -0.76 13.01
C ASP A 114 3.28 -0.75 11.88
N LYS A 115 4.46 -1.34 12.13
CA LYS A 115 5.52 -1.42 11.11
C LYS A 115 5.13 -2.29 9.91
N LEU A 116 4.36 -3.36 10.12
CA LEU A 116 3.90 -4.19 9.01
C LEU A 116 2.78 -3.47 8.23
N CYS A 117 1.95 -2.65 8.88
CA CYS A 117 1.05 -1.73 8.17
C CYS A 117 1.84 -0.78 7.26
N ALA A 118 2.93 -0.20 7.78
CA ALA A 118 3.79 0.68 6.99
C ALA A 118 4.45 -0.04 5.81
N VAL A 119 4.91 -1.29 5.99
CA VAL A 119 5.42 -2.13 4.90
C VAL A 119 4.35 -2.34 3.84
N ALA A 120 3.15 -2.76 4.23
CA ALA A 120 2.07 -3.02 3.28
C ALA A 120 1.68 -1.76 2.47
N LEU A 121 1.60 -0.60 3.13
CA LEU A 121 1.34 0.68 2.46
C LEU A 121 2.48 1.11 1.55
N TYR A 122 3.73 0.86 1.95
CA TYR A 122 4.90 1.15 1.13
C TYR A 122 4.89 0.31 -0.15
N GLU A 123 4.62 -0.99 -0.05
CA GLU A 123 4.56 -1.90 -1.19
C GLU A 123 3.39 -1.55 -2.14
N LEU A 124 2.22 -1.22 -1.58
CA LEU A 124 1.10 -0.70 -2.38
C LEU A 124 1.47 0.59 -3.11
N HIS A 125 2.12 1.53 -2.42
CA HIS A 125 2.55 2.77 -3.05
C HIS A 125 3.59 2.51 -4.13
N ASP A 126 4.61 1.69 -3.87
CA ASP A 126 5.68 1.36 -4.82
C ASP A 126 5.13 0.68 -6.08
N MET A 127 4.14 -0.20 -5.92
CA MET A 127 3.43 -0.83 -7.04
C MET A 127 2.75 0.19 -7.97
N PHE A 128 2.15 1.23 -7.40
CA PHE A 128 1.50 2.30 -8.17
C PHE A 128 2.47 3.46 -8.54
N ASP A 129 3.65 3.57 -7.95
CA ASP A 129 4.63 4.64 -8.24
C ASP A 129 5.74 4.17 -9.19
N GLY A 130 5.93 2.86 -9.33
CA GLY A 130 7.04 2.25 -10.07
C GLY A 130 7.14 2.68 -11.53
N TYR A 131 8.38 2.69 -12.04
CA TYR A 131 8.76 3.06 -13.42
C TYR A 131 8.21 2.14 -14.53
N ALA A 132 7.45 1.10 -14.18
CA ALA A 132 6.88 0.09 -15.08
C ALA A 132 5.40 0.41 -15.36
N PRO A 133 4.81 -0.05 -16.50
CA PRO A 133 3.64 0.58 -17.10
C PRO A 133 2.45 0.65 -16.15
N ALA A 134 1.70 1.77 -16.23
CA ALA A 134 0.43 2.06 -15.56
C ALA A 134 -0.32 0.82 -15.07
N VAL A 135 -0.04 0.38 -13.84
CA VAL A 135 -0.71 -0.78 -13.25
C VAL A 135 -2.08 -0.32 -12.80
N ALA A 136 -3.12 -0.79 -13.49
CA ALA A 136 -4.49 -0.57 -13.04
C ALA A 136 -4.71 -1.34 -11.74
N PRO A 137 -5.32 -0.74 -10.71
CA PRO A 137 -5.74 -1.48 -9.52
C PRO A 137 -6.73 -2.58 -9.93
N SER A 138 -6.63 -3.74 -9.28
CA SER A 138 -7.55 -4.85 -9.49
C SER A 138 -8.94 -4.54 -8.91
N THR A 139 -9.97 -5.20 -9.44
CA THR A 139 -11.35 -4.99 -9.00
C THR A 139 -11.55 -5.43 -7.55
N GLY A 140 -10.97 -6.56 -7.14
CA GLY A 140 -11.08 -7.03 -5.76
C GLY A 140 -10.35 -6.12 -4.78
N PHE A 141 -9.23 -5.50 -5.18
CA PHE A 141 -8.55 -4.49 -4.37
C PHE A 141 -9.46 -3.29 -4.11
N ILE A 142 -10.13 -2.78 -5.15
CA ILE A 142 -11.05 -1.65 -5.01
C ILE A 142 -12.21 -2.02 -4.11
N ASP A 143 -12.87 -3.15 -4.35
CA ASP A 143 -14.02 -3.58 -3.55
C ASP A 143 -13.64 -3.69 -2.06
N LYS A 144 -12.50 -4.31 -1.76
CA LYS A 144 -11.96 -4.41 -0.38
C LYS A 144 -11.58 -3.06 0.20
N MET A 145 -11.00 -2.16 -0.59
CA MET A 145 -10.60 -0.82 -0.15
C MET A 145 -11.82 0.05 0.20
N TYR A 146 -12.95 -0.13 -0.50
CA TYR A 146 -14.19 0.57 -0.21
C TYR A 146 -15.05 -0.11 0.86
N ALA A 147 -14.80 -1.39 1.18
CA ALA A 147 -15.49 -2.08 2.25
C ALA A 147 -15.13 -1.56 3.66
N THR A 148 -13.95 -0.94 3.84
CA THR A 148 -13.50 -0.41 5.14
C THR A 148 -13.03 1.02 5.03
N ASP A 149 -13.36 1.89 5.99
CA ASP A 149 -13.00 3.32 5.97
C ASP A 149 -11.60 3.62 6.53
N LEU A 150 -10.74 2.62 6.61
CA LEU A 150 -9.45 2.71 7.31
C LEU A 150 -8.38 3.48 6.53
N LEU A 151 -8.55 3.66 5.22
CA LEU A 151 -7.53 4.20 4.33
C LEU A 151 -8.06 5.25 3.33
N PRO A 152 -8.64 6.38 3.81
CA PRO A 152 -9.15 7.42 2.92
C PRO A 152 -8.06 8.06 2.05
N GLN A 153 -6.83 8.19 2.58
CA GLN A 153 -5.70 8.75 1.84
C GLN A 153 -5.21 7.83 0.73
N LEU A 154 -5.17 6.50 0.98
CA LEU A 154 -4.82 5.53 -0.06
C LEU A 154 -5.88 5.53 -1.18
N ARG A 155 -7.17 5.61 -0.82
CA ARG A 155 -8.26 5.71 -1.81
C ARG A 155 -8.08 6.93 -2.71
N GLU A 156 -7.81 8.09 -2.11
CA GLU A 156 -7.58 9.33 -2.85
C GLU A 156 -6.34 9.21 -3.76
N TYR A 157 -5.25 8.64 -3.25
CA TYR A 157 -4.03 8.39 -4.01
C TYR A 157 -4.29 7.47 -5.22
N VAL A 158 -4.91 6.31 -5.01
CA VAL A 158 -5.21 5.34 -6.08
C VAL A 158 -6.13 5.98 -7.13
N ILE A 159 -7.17 6.71 -6.73
CA ILE A 159 -8.04 7.44 -7.66
C ILE A 159 -7.23 8.41 -8.53
N LYS A 160 -6.36 9.22 -7.91
CA LYS A 160 -5.53 10.21 -8.61
C LYS A 160 -4.54 9.54 -9.56
N HIS A 161 -3.88 8.48 -9.11
CA HIS A 161 -2.98 7.68 -9.92
C HIS A 161 -3.70 7.10 -11.14
N THR A 162 -4.84 6.42 -10.95
CA THR A 162 -5.61 5.84 -12.06
C THR A 162 -6.12 6.92 -13.02
N ALA A 163 -6.61 8.06 -12.51
CA ALA A 163 -7.06 9.18 -13.32
C ALA A 163 -5.93 9.76 -14.18
N PHE A 164 -4.74 9.94 -13.59
CA PHE A 164 -3.57 10.45 -14.29
C PHE A 164 -3.22 9.59 -15.51
N TRP A 165 -3.12 8.27 -15.32
CA TRP A 165 -2.78 7.35 -16.40
C TRP A 165 -3.92 7.20 -17.44
N ASP A 166 -5.19 7.23 -17.02
CA ASP A 166 -6.37 7.19 -17.93
C ASP A 166 -6.43 8.42 -18.85
N VAL A 167 -5.96 9.59 -18.39
CA VAL A 167 -5.80 10.78 -19.24
C VAL A 167 -4.60 10.63 -20.19
N GLN A 168 -3.51 10.03 -19.70
CA GLN A 168 -2.27 9.90 -20.45
C GLN A 168 -2.39 8.90 -21.61
N ASP A 169 -3.01 7.74 -21.39
CA ASP A 169 -3.21 6.71 -22.42
C ASP A 169 -4.07 7.19 -23.58
N ARG A 170 -5.17 7.89 -23.25
CA ARG A 170 -6.04 8.51 -24.25
C ARG A 170 -5.35 9.60 -25.06
N PHE A 171 -4.30 10.21 -24.51
CA PHE A 171 -3.52 11.24 -25.19
C PHE A 171 -2.39 10.64 -26.04
N LEU A 172 -1.69 9.64 -25.52
CA LEU A 172 -0.57 8.99 -26.20
C LEU A 172 -1.03 7.93 -27.21
N GLN A 173 -2.32 7.57 -27.23
CA GLN A 173 -2.86 6.45 -28.02
C GLN A 173 -2.14 5.13 -27.72
N VAL A 174 -1.65 4.99 -26.49
CA VAL A 174 -1.02 3.77 -26.04
C VAL A 174 -1.96 3.15 -25.02
N ASP A 175 -2.46 1.94 -25.31
CA ASP A 175 -3.34 1.17 -24.43
C ASP A 175 -2.51 0.57 -23.27
N HIS A 176 -1.93 1.41 -22.40
CA HIS A 176 -1.18 0.92 -21.24
C HIS A 176 -2.11 0.40 -20.15
N LEU A 177 -3.19 1.12 -19.86
CA LEU A 177 -4.30 0.69 -19.02
C LEU A 177 -5.34 0.00 -19.90
N ARG A 178 -5.39 -1.34 -19.84
CA ARG A 178 -6.60 -2.04 -20.25
C ARG A 178 -7.72 -1.79 -19.24
N LEU A 179 -8.29 -0.58 -19.26
CA LEU A 179 -9.53 -0.25 -18.55
C LEU A 179 -10.76 -1.05 -19.07
N GLN A 180 -10.55 -1.94 -20.04
CA GLN A 180 -11.60 -2.74 -20.68
C GLN A 180 -12.18 -3.84 -19.76
N ASP A 181 -11.44 -4.28 -18.72
CA ASP A 181 -11.92 -5.21 -17.68
C ASP A 181 -12.23 -4.47 -16.35
N SER A 182 -12.77 -3.26 -16.51
CA SER A 182 -12.60 -2.04 -15.71
C SER A 182 -12.69 -2.12 -14.17
N PRO A 183 -11.68 -1.60 -13.42
CA PRO A 183 -11.85 -1.13 -12.04
C PRO A 183 -12.95 -0.07 -11.84
N ALA A 184 -13.51 0.49 -12.92
CA ALA A 184 -14.63 1.43 -12.89
C ALA A 184 -16.01 0.78 -12.61
N THR A 185 -16.07 -0.53 -12.35
CA THR A 185 -17.31 -1.20 -11.92
C THR A 185 -17.78 -0.73 -10.55
N HIS A 186 -16.86 -0.42 -9.63
CA HIS A 186 -17.22 0.06 -8.30
C HIS A 186 -17.77 1.50 -8.37
N PRO A 187 -19.04 1.77 -7.99
CA PRO A 187 -19.70 3.05 -8.24
C PRO A 187 -18.99 4.26 -7.61
N LEU A 188 -18.48 4.11 -6.38
CA LEU A 188 -17.80 5.17 -5.65
C LEU A 188 -16.41 5.45 -6.23
N PHE A 189 -15.69 4.41 -6.65
CA PHE A 189 -14.39 4.57 -7.29
C PHE A 189 -14.55 5.28 -8.64
N ARG A 190 -15.55 4.87 -9.42
CA ARG A 190 -15.89 5.52 -10.69
C ARG A 190 -16.25 7.00 -10.51
N ALA A 191 -17.03 7.34 -9.49
CA ALA A 191 -17.35 8.74 -9.19
C ALA A 191 -16.10 9.57 -8.87
N GLY A 192 -15.20 9.03 -8.03
CA GLY A 192 -13.91 9.66 -7.72
C GLY A 192 -13.03 9.84 -8.98
N LEU A 193 -12.95 8.80 -9.81
CA LEU A 193 -12.20 8.84 -11.08
C LEU A 193 -12.72 9.93 -12.02
N TYR A 194 -14.04 10.09 -12.16
CA TYR A 194 -14.61 11.17 -12.97
C TYR A 194 -14.31 12.56 -12.42
N ALA A 195 -14.38 12.73 -11.10
CA ALA A 195 -14.06 14.01 -10.45
C ALA A 195 -12.58 14.39 -10.68
N ALA A 196 -11.65 13.46 -10.42
CA ALA A 196 -10.22 13.66 -10.66
C ALA A 196 -9.92 13.93 -12.14
N ASN A 197 -10.52 13.18 -13.06
CA ASN A 197 -10.40 13.41 -14.50
C ASN A 197 -10.89 14.80 -14.93
N ALA A 198 -11.98 15.30 -14.34
CA ALA A 198 -12.49 16.65 -14.60
C ALA A 198 -11.51 17.74 -14.11
N GLU A 199 -10.91 17.53 -12.94
CA GLU A 199 -9.86 18.41 -12.39
C GLU A 199 -8.64 18.44 -13.32
N TYR A 200 -8.13 17.30 -13.77
CA TYR A 200 -7.01 17.25 -14.72
C TYR A 200 -7.34 17.95 -16.04
N ARG A 201 -8.57 17.82 -16.55
CA ARG A 201 -9.02 18.50 -17.78
C ARG A 201 -9.12 20.01 -17.61
N THR A 202 -9.64 20.49 -16.48
CA THR A 202 -9.75 21.93 -16.21
C THR A 202 -8.36 22.56 -16.06
N LEU A 203 -7.47 21.96 -15.28
CA LEU A 203 -6.06 22.38 -15.17
C LEU A 203 -5.37 22.43 -16.55
N ARG A 204 -5.66 21.45 -17.42
CA ARG A 204 -5.16 21.41 -18.79
C ARG A 204 -5.73 22.54 -19.66
N SER A 205 -7.03 22.81 -19.57
CA SER A 205 -7.68 23.88 -20.34
C SER A 205 -7.17 25.28 -19.95
N VAL A 206 -6.97 25.54 -18.66
CA VAL A 206 -6.45 26.80 -18.13
C VAL A 206 -4.99 27.02 -18.60
N ARG A 207 -4.17 25.97 -18.62
CA ARG A 207 -2.77 26.06 -19.10
C ARG A 207 -2.63 26.15 -20.61
N VAL A 208 -3.46 25.46 -21.40
CA VAL A 208 -3.47 25.62 -22.86
C VAL A 208 -3.87 27.05 -23.25
N LEU A 209 -4.79 27.68 -22.51
CA LEU A 209 -5.15 29.09 -22.70
C LEU A 209 -4.01 30.04 -22.29
N SER A 210 -3.30 29.75 -21.19
CA SER A 210 -2.10 30.50 -20.78
C SER A 210 -0.94 30.36 -21.78
N LEU A 211 -0.79 29.21 -22.44
CA LEU A 211 0.29 28.92 -23.39
C LEU A 211 -0.02 29.40 -24.80
N ARG A 212 -1.30 29.59 -25.18
CA ARG A 212 -1.66 30.20 -26.47
C ARG A 212 -1.22 31.68 -26.60
N GLY A 213 -0.76 32.31 -25.52
CA GLY A 213 -0.04 33.59 -25.54
C GLY A 213 1.47 33.47 -25.78
N ALA A 214 2.04 32.26 -25.72
CA ALA A 214 3.45 31.97 -25.98
C ALA A 214 3.54 31.09 -27.24
N THR A 215 4.17 31.64 -28.27
CA THR A 215 4.22 31.09 -29.63
C THR A 215 4.61 29.61 -29.70
N ASN A 216 3.84 28.87 -30.51
CA ASN A 216 4.13 27.59 -31.17
C ASN A 216 5.40 26.86 -30.71
N ASN A 217 5.25 25.91 -29.79
CA ASN A 217 6.08 24.72 -29.79
C ASN A 217 5.22 23.51 -29.40
N THR A 218 5.16 22.56 -30.33
CA THR A 218 4.54 21.25 -30.18
C THR A 218 5.22 20.52 -29.04
N ILE A 219 4.47 20.24 -27.97
CA ILE A 219 4.94 19.44 -26.83
C ILE A 219 4.92 17.98 -27.29
N SER A 220 6.05 17.50 -27.81
CA SER A 220 6.22 16.11 -28.26
C SER A 220 7.09 15.26 -27.32
N HIS A 221 7.74 15.86 -26.31
CA HIS A 221 8.57 15.13 -25.36
C HIS A 221 8.04 15.22 -23.90
N PRO A 222 8.14 14.14 -23.10
CA PRO A 222 7.77 14.14 -21.68
C PRO A 222 8.49 15.21 -20.84
N GLU A 223 9.70 15.60 -21.26
CA GLU A 223 10.54 16.59 -20.58
C GLU A 223 10.04 18.04 -20.78
N ASP A 224 9.43 18.35 -21.93
CA ASP A 224 8.79 19.64 -22.18
C ASP A 224 7.53 19.82 -21.33
N PHE A 225 6.91 18.72 -20.90
CA PHE A 225 5.79 18.71 -19.95
C PHE A 225 6.22 19.17 -18.55
N CYS A 226 7.39 18.74 -18.06
CA CYS A 226 7.96 19.20 -16.79
C CYS A 226 8.31 20.69 -16.80
N ARG A 227 8.77 21.21 -17.94
CA ARG A 227 9.21 22.61 -18.09
C ARG A 227 8.04 23.61 -18.12
N VAL A 228 6.89 23.20 -18.65
CA VAL A 228 5.69 24.02 -18.79
C VAL A 228 4.86 24.09 -17.49
N TRP A 229 4.99 23.11 -16.59
CA TRP A 229 4.13 22.97 -15.42
C TRP A 229 4.63 23.62 -14.10
N GLY A 230 5.69 24.45 -14.17
CA GLY A 230 6.04 25.44 -13.13
C GLY A 230 7.02 24.97 -12.06
N LYS A 231 7.84 25.90 -11.56
CA LYS A 231 9.01 25.67 -10.69
C LYS A 231 8.71 25.07 -9.30
N ASP A 232 7.45 25.04 -8.86
CA ASP A 232 7.05 24.31 -7.65
C ASP A 232 6.86 22.81 -7.91
N TRP A 233 6.63 22.41 -9.16
CA TRP A 233 6.60 21.02 -9.62
C TRP A 233 8.02 20.45 -9.81
N ALA A 234 8.98 21.33 -10.15
CA ALA A 234 10.37 20.99 -10.42
C ALA A 234 11.26 20.88 -9.15
N LYS A 235 10.83 21.41 -8.00
CA LYS A 235 11.59 21.22 -6.75
C LYS A 235 11.59 19.77 -6.27
N ASN A 236 10.62 18.95 -6.72
CA ASN A 236 10.47 17.55 -6.33
C ASN A 236 10.64 16.57 -7.51
N ARG A 237 11.22 17.01 -8.64
CA ARG A 237 11.46 16.13 -9.81
C ARG A 237 12.91 16.17 -10.29
N CYS A 238 13.74 15.39 -9.62
CA CYS A 238 14.67 14.50 -10.30
C CYS A 238 14.29 13.00 -10.17
N ASP A 239 13.25 12.63 -9.40
CA ASP A 239 13.06 11.22 -8.96
C ASP A 239 11.68 10.59 -9.24
N GLY A 240 10.96 10.95 -10.31
CA GLY A 240 9.81 10.13 -10.78
C GLY A 240 8.56 10.00 -9.89
N ARG A 241 8.56 10.50 -8.64
CA ARG A 241 7.48 10.31 -7.66
C ARG A 241 6.16 11.00 -8.05
N CYS A 242 5.06 10.26 -8.01
CA CYS A 242 3.69 10.80 -7.97
C CYS A 242 3.45 11.62 -6.69
N PHE A 243 2.50 12.55 -6.78
CA PHE A 243 2.31 13.70 -5.88
C PHE A 243 1.68 13.39 -4.51
N VAL A 244 2.21 12.40 -3.80
CA VAL A 244 2.08 12.21 -2.35
C VAL A 244 3.47 11.78 -1.93
N SER A 245 4.25 12.63 -1.23
CA SER A 245 5.60 12.20 -0.84
C SER A 245 5.46 10.92 0.00
N LYS A 246 6.43 9.99 -0.11
CA LYS A 246 6.51 8.84 0.81
C LYS A 246 6.31 9.30 2.27
N GLU A 247 6.76 10.52 2.61
CA GLU A 247 6.56 11.16 3.92
C GLU A 247 5.08 11.47 4.26
N THR A 248 4.23 11.81 3.28
CA THR A 248 2.81 12.11 3.53
C THR A 248 1.98 10.85 3.85
N LEU A 249 2.44 9.68 3.39
CA LEU A 249 1.89 8.38 3.80
C LEU A 249 2.53 7.86 5.09
N ILE A 250 3.81 8.18 5.35
CA ILE A 250 4.47 7.90 6.64
C ILE A 250 3.84 8.76 7.76
N ASP A 251 3.34 9.96 7.46
CA ASP A 251 2.54 10.77 8.39
C ASP A 251 1.22 10.10 8.81
N LEU A 252 0.77 9.02 8.14
CA LEU A 252 -0.32 8.18 8.65
C LEU A 252 0.05 7.45 9.96
N GLU A 253 1.34 7.29 10.27
CA GLU A 253 1.80 6.87 11.61
C GLU A 253 1.43 7.90 12.69
N HIS A 254 1.23 9.17 12.33
CA HIS A 254 0.84 10.25 13.25
C HIS A 254 -0.67 10.57 13.24
N VAL A 255 -1.45 9.96 12.34
CA VAL A 255 -2.92 10.18 12.25
C VAL A 255 -3.70 9.38 13.31
N TYR A 256 -3.05 8.45 14.04
CA TYR A 256 -3.60 7.84 15.24
C TYR A 256 -2.83 8.29 16.50
N PRO A 257 -3.19 9.44 17.10
CA PRO A 257 -2.61 9.85 18.37
C PRO A 257 -3.16 9.01 19.53
N HIS A 258 -2.25 8.29 20.18
CA HIS A 258 -2.23 7.81 21.59
C HIS A 258 -3.20 6.69 22.02
#